data_AF-A0A968UNJ6-F1
#
_entry.id   AF-A0A968UNJ6-F1
#
_cell.length_a   1.000
_cell.length_b   1.000
_cell.length_c   1.000
_cell.angle_alpha   90.00
_cell.angle_beta   90.00
_cell.angle_gamma   90.00
#
_symmetry.space_group_name_H-M   'P 1'
#
loop_
_entity.id
_entity.type
_entity.pdbx_description
1 polymer ?
#
loop_
_entity_poly.entity_id
_entity_poly.type
_entity_poly.pdbx_seq_one_letter_code
_entity_poly.pdbx_strand_id
1 'polypeptide(L)'
;MKEQLAILIRHQNIEIEKAAIQKILLTIPDKLSALDAEFAEFETRLGTEGQGLDELKKTYRTHESEVRDNLSKIKKSRERLNMVKTNKEYQAILKEIEDIEKKNSDIEDIMLEYLEQIDEKEKNLQI
;
A
#
# COMPACT_ATOMS: atom_id res chain seq x y z
N MET A 1 -38.53 23.19 -59.93
CA MET A 1 -37.17 23.75 -59.78
C MET A 1 -36.86 24.25 -58.36
N LYS A 2 -37.58 25.24 -57.79
CA LYS A 2 -37.27 25.74 -56.43
C LYS A 2 -37.37 24.67 -55.32
N GLU A 3 -38.37 23.79 -55.38
CA GLU A 3 -38.51 22.67 -54.42
C GLU A 3 -37.39 21.64 -54.54
N GLN A 4 -36.96 21.29 -55.76
CA GLN A 4 -35.84 20.37 -55.99
C GLN A 4 -34.52 20.94 -55.43
N LEU A 5 -34.32 22.25 -55.55
CA LEU A 5 -33.16 22.94 -54.98
C LEU A 5 -33.21 22.92 -53.43
N ALA A 6 -34.40 23.12 -52.83
CA ALA A 6 -34.57 23.03 -51.38
C ALA A 6 -34.32 21.62 -50.84
N ILE A 7 -34.76 20.58 -51.56
CA ILE A 7 -34.47 19.18 -51.24
C ILE A 7 -32.97 18.90 -51.31
N LEU A 8 -32.29 19.42 -52.34
CA LEU A 8 -30.84 19.24 -52.51
C LEU A 8 -30.04 19.92 -51.39
N ILE A 9 -30.41 21.14 -50.99
CA ILE A 9 -29.78 21.84 -49.86
C ILE A 9 -29.97 21.05 -48.57
N ARG A 10 -31.18 20.52 -48.32
CA ARG A 10 -31.45 19.68 -47.15
C ARG A 10 -30.60 18.41 -47.17
N HIS A 11 -30.49 17.74 -48.32
CA HIS A 11 -29.64 16.57 -48.48
C HIS A 11 -28.17 16.88 -48.21
N GLN A 12 -27.67 18.00 -48.72
CA GLN A 12 -26.29 18.43 -48.50
C GLN A 12 -26.01 18.72 -47.02
N ASN A 13 -26.94 19.34 -46.30
CA ASN A 13 -26.82 19.56 -44.85
C ASN A 13 -26.74 18.24 -44.08
N ILE A 14 -27.59 17.26 -44.42
CA ILE A 14 -27.56 15.93 -43.80
C ILE A 14 -26.22 15.22 -44.05
N GLU A 15 -25.67 15.32 -45.26
CA GLU A 15 -24.35 14.74 -45.57
C GLU A 15 -23.22 15.43 -44.80
N ILE A 16 -23.28 16.74 -44.61
CA ILE A 16 -22.31 17.48 -43.77
C ILE A 16 -22.39 17.03 -42.30
N GLU A 17 -23.61 16.92 -41.76
CA GLU A 17 -23.83 16.43 -40.38
C GLU A 17 -23.33 15.00 -40.21
N LYS A 18 -23.61 14.12 -41.17
CA LYS A 18 -23.13 12.73 -41.18
C LYS A 18 -21.60 12.67 -41.22
N ALA A 19 -20.96 13.47 -42.05
CA ALA A 19 -19.50 13.53 -42.12
C ALA A 19 -18.88 14.03 -40.81
N ALA A 20 -19.51 15.02 -40.16
CA ALA A 20 -19.08 15.50 -38.84
C ALA A 20 -19.22 14.41 -37.76
N ILE A 21 -20.35 13.70 -37.72
CA ILE A 21 -20.58 12.59 -36.79
C ILE A 21 -19.56 11.47 -37.03
N GLN A 22 -19.31 11.09 -38.28
CA GLN A 22 -18.31 10.07 -38.62
C GLN A 22 -16.91 10.47 -38.18
N LYS A 23 -16.52 11.75 -38.36
CA LYS A 23 -15.24 12.26 -37.88
C LYS A 23 -15.10 12.15 -36.37
N ILE A 24 -16.16 12.48 -35.61
CA ILE A 24 -16.16 12.32 -34.15
C ILE A 24 -16.05 10.84 -33.79
N LEU A 25 -16.84 9.98 -34.43
CA LEU A 25 -16.86 8.53 -34.19
C LEU A 25 -15.47 7.92 -34.36
N LEU A 26 -14.70 8.36 -35.35
CA LEU A 26 -13.33 7.90 -35.58
C LEU A 26 -12.35 8.30 -34.47
N THR A 27 -12.62 9.38 -33.72
CA THR A 27 -11.77 9.83 -32.61
C THR A 27 -12.11 9.17 -31.27
N ILE A 28 -13.28 8.52 -31.15
CA ILE A 28 -13.72 7.90 -29.89
C ILE A 28 -12.84 6.69 -29.53
N PRO A 29 -12.52 5.75 -30.45
CA PRO A 29 -11.66 4.61 -30.15
C PRO A 29 -10.30 5.00 -29.59
N ASP A 30 -9.65 6.04 -30.16
CA ASP A 30 -8.34 6.51 -29.69
C ASP A 30 -8.43 7.07 -28.27
N LYS A 31 -9.49 7.83 -27.97
CA LYS A 31 -9.74 8.35 -26.61
C LYS A 31 -10.05 7.23 -25.62
N LEU A 32 -10.82 6.23 -26.04
CA LEU A 32 -11.14 5.07 -25.21
C LEU A 32 -9.87 4.27 -24.90
N SER A 33 -9.04 4.01 -25.92
CA SER A 33 -7.77 3.32 -25.75
C SER A 33 -6.81 4.07 -24.85
N ALA A 34 -6.78 5.41 -24.91
CA ALA A 34 -5.96 6.22 -24.02
C ALA A 34 -6.47 6.13 -22.57
N LEU A 35 -7.79 6.18 -22.37
CA LEU A 35 -8.40 6.06 -21.04
C LEU A 35 -8.21 4.65 -20.44
N ASP A 36 -8.33 3.61 -21.26
CA ASP A 36 -8.08 2.22 -20.85
C ASP A 36 -6.62 2.03 -20.44
N ALA A 37 -5.67 2.67 -21.14
CA ALA A 37 -4.26 2.63 -20.77
C ALA A 37 -3.99 3.36 -19.44
N GLU A 38 -4.53 4.56 -19.25
CA GLU A 38 -4.43 5.28 -17.97
C GLU A 38 -5.06 4.49 -16.82
N PHE A 39 -6.19 3.84 -17.06
CA PHE A 39 -6.87 3.01 -16.07
C PHE A 39 -6.02 1.79 -15.69
N ALA A 40 -5.43 1.09 -16.67
CA ALA A 40 -4.54 -0.03 -16.41
C ALA A 40 -3.28 0.39 -15.64
N GLU A 41 -2.68 1.54 -15.97
CA GLU A 41 -1.55 2.09 -15.21
C GLU A 41 -1.95 2.44 -13.77
N PHE A 42 -3.16 2.97 -13.57
CA PHE A 42 -3.68 3.23 -12.23
C PHE A 42 -3.94 1.95 -11.43
N GLU A 43 -4.56 0.93 -12.03
CA GLU A 43 -4.79 -0.37 -11.39
C GLU A 43 -3.46 -1.05 -11.00
N THR A 44 -2.48 -1.05 -11.90
CA THR A 44 -1.17 -1.64 -11.61
C THR A 44 -0.46 -0.91 -10.47
N ARG A 45 -0.47 0.42 -10.46
CA ARG A 45 0.07 1.24 -9.37
C ARG A 45 -0.61 0.94 -8.04
N LEU A 46 -1.95 0.96 -7.99
CA LEU A 46 -2.71 0.60 -6.79
C LEU A 46 -2.38 -0.81 -6.30
N GLY A 47 -2.26 -1.76 -7.23
CA GLY A 47 -1.85 -3.13 -6.91
C GLY A 47 -0.47 -3.20 -6.27
N THR A 48 0.53 -2.49 -6.83
CA THR A 48 1.89 -2.46 -6.28
C THR A 48 1.96 -1.78 -4.91
N GLU A 49 1.23 -0.67 -4.73
CA GLU A 49 1.19 0.04 -3.46
C GLU A 49 0.48 -0.78 -2.38
N GLY A 50 -0.62 -1.46 -2.72
CA GLY A 50 -1.32 -2.39 -1.83
C GLY A 50 -0.45 -3.58 -1.40
N GLN A 51 0.29 -4.19 -2.34
CA GLN A 51 1.26 -5.24 -2.01
C GLN A 51 2.34 -4.74 -1.05
N GLY A 52 2.89 -3.55 -1.30
CA GLY A 52 3.88 -2.94 -0.42
C GLY A 52 3.34 -2.65 0.99
N LEU A 53 2.07 -2.25 1.11
CA LEU A 53 1.41 -2.04 2.40
C LEU A 53 1.24 -3.36 3.17
N ASP A 54 0.83 -4.43 2.48
CA ASP A 54 0.67 -5.76 3.09
C ASP A 54 2.01 -6.32 3.58
N GLU A 55 3.09 -6.10 2.82
CA GLU A 55 4.44 -6.45 3.24
C GLU A 55 4.87 -5.70 4.51
N LEU A 56 4.66 -4.37 4.56
CA LEU A 56 4.93 -3.58 5.76
C LEU A 56 4.16 -4.10 6.98
N LYS A 57 2.84 -4.33 6.84
CA LYS A 57 2.01 -4.89 7.92
C LYS A 57 2.50 -6.27 8.38
N LYS A 58 2.98 -7.11 7.45
CA LYS A 58 3.54 -8.42 7.77
C LYS A 58 4.85 -8.32 8.54
N THR A 59 5.74 -7.40 8.15
CA THR A 59 7.00 -7.14 8.88
C THR A 59 6.73 -6.61 10.29
N TYR A 60 5.80 -5.66 10.44
CA TYR A 60 5.36 -5.16 11.74
C TYR A 60 4.86 -6.29 12.67
N ARG A 61 3.98 -7.16 12.18
CA ARG A 61 3.49 -8.33 12.96
C ARG A 61 4.60 -9.29 13.37
N THR A 62 5.65 -9.40 12.56
CA THR A 62 6.82 -10.23 12.86
C THR A 62 7.61 -9.64 14.02
N HIS A 63 7.88 -8.33 13.99
CA HIS A 63 8.53 -7.63 15.10
C HIS A 63 7.69 -7.69 16.39
N GLU A 64 6.37 -7.53 16.29
CA GLU A 64 5.46 -7.68 17.43
C GLU A 64 5.56 -9.08 18.08
N SER A 65 5.65 -10.13 17.26
CA SER A 65 5.85 -11.50 17.75
C SER A 65 7.22 -11.66 18.42
N GLU A 66 8.27 -11.05 17.87
CA GLU A 66 9.62 -11.12 18.45
C GLU A 66 9.67 -10.44 19.83
N VAL A 67 9.07 -9.25 19.97
CA VAL A 67 8.97 -8.55 21.26
C VAL A 67 8.24 -9.42 22.28
N ARG A 68 7.12 -10.04 21.88
CA ARG A 68 6.31 -10.92 22.75
C ARG A 68 7.11 -12.14 23.23
N ASP A 69 7.88 -12.76 22.34
CA ASP A 69 8.74 -13.89 22.68
C ASP A 69 9.88 -13.48 23.63
N ASN A 70 10.46 -12.31 23.41
CA ASN A 70 11.50 -11.76 24.28
C ASN A 70 10.96 -11.41 25.68
N LEU A 71 9.74 -10.86 25.78
CA LEU A 71 9.08 -10.64 27.07
C LEU A 71 8.83 -11.95 27.82
N SER A 72 8.46 -13.01 27.11
CA SER A 72 8.32 -14.36 27.69
C SER A 72 9.66 -14.90 28.20
N LYS A 73 10.76 -14.68 27.47
CA LYS A 73 12.12 -15.03 27.91
C LYS A 73 12.53 -14.25 29.16
N ILE A 74 12.32 -12.92 29.17
CA ILE A 74 12.59 -12.07 30.34
C ILE A 74 11.85 -12.59 31.58
N LYS A 75 10.56 -12.93 31.43
CA LYS A 75 9.77 -13.50 32.53
C LYS A 75 10.40 -14.78 33.09
N LYS A 76 10.81 -15.71 32.22
CA LYS A 76 11.48 -16.96 32.63
C LYS A 76 12.84 -16.71 33.29
N SER A 77 13.61 -15.75 32.79
CA SER A 77 14.90 -15.36 33.39
C SER A 77 14.71 -14.72 34.77
N ARG A 78 13.67 -13.90 34.96
CA ARG A 78 13.28 -13.34 36.27
C ARG A 78 12.84 -14.41 37.26
N GLU A 79 12.12 -15.44 36.81
CA GLU A 79 11.80 -16.59 37.67
C GLU A 79 13.08 -17.34 38.11
N ARG A 80 14.04 -17.50 37.18
CA ARG A 80 15.33 -18.16 37.43
C ARG A 80 16.20 -17.38 38.43
N LEU A 81 16.14 -16.05 38.45
CA LEU A 81 16.83 -15.19 39.44
C LEU A 81 16.47 -15.55 40.89
N ASN A 82 15.24 -15.98 41.15
CA ASN A 82 14.80 -16.35 42.50
C ASN A 82 15.35 -17.71 42.97
N MET A 83 15.90 -18.52 42.05
CA MET A 83 16.38 -19.87 42.33
C MET A 83 17.91 -19.97 42.46
N VAL A 84 18.65 -19.02 41.89
CA VAL A 84 20.12 -19.03 41.91
C VAL A 84 20.66 -18.61 43.27
N LYS A 85 21.69 -19.31 43.74
CA LYS A 85 22.29 -19.10 45.08
C LYS A 85 23.63 -18.39 45.02
N THR A 86 24.24 -18.28 43.84
CA THR A 86 25.54 -17.65 43.67
C THR A 86 25.39 -16.25 43.08
N ASN A 87 26.16 -15.29 43.61
CA ASN A 87 26.15 -13.91 43.12
C ASN A 87 26.57 -13.84 41.64
N LYS A 88 27.46 -14.74 41.19
CA LYS A 88 27.92 -14.78 39.80
C LYS A 88 26.80 -15.16 38.82
N GLU A 89 25.99 -16.17 39.16
CA GLU A 89 24.83 -16.56 38.34
C GLU A 89 23.75 -15.47 38.36
N TYR A 90 23.53 -14.84 39.52
CA TYR A 90 22.59 -13.72 39.66
C TYR A 90 22.95 -12.56 38.73
N GLN A 91 24.21 -12.11 38.74
CA GLN A 91 24.70 -11.04 37.88
C GLN A 91 24.63 -11.43 36.39
N ALA A 92 24.90 -12.69 36.05
CA ALA A 92 24.81 -13.15 34.66
C ALA A 92 23.37 -13.09 34.12
N ILE A 93 22.38 -13.51 34.92
CA ILE A 93 20.97 -13.47 34.51
C ILE A 93 20.45 -12.03 34.45
N LEU A 94 20.87 -11.16 35.36
CA LEU A 94 20.52 -9.73 35.27
C LEU A 94 21.02 -9.12 33.97
N LYS A 95 22.27 -9.40 33.60
CA LYS A 95 22.82 -8.92 32.34
C LYS A 95 22.09 -9.48 31.12
N GLU A 96 21.73 -10.76 31.14
CA GLU A 96 20.91 -11.37 30.09
C GLU A 96 19.55 -10.66 29.95
N ILE A 97 18.90 -10.31 31.06
CA ILE A 97 17.64 -9.55 31.04
C ILE A 97 17.85 -8.16 30.43
N GLU A 98 18.87 -7.43 30.88
CA GLU A 98 19.20 -6.10 30.34
C GLU A 98 19.48 -6.14 28.82
N ASP A 99 20.24 -7.14 28.36
CA ASP A 99 20.55 -7.31 26.94
C ASP A 99 19.28 -7.57 26.11
N ILE A 100 18.34 -8.38 26.63
CA ILE A 100 17.05 -8.63 25.95
C ILE A 100 16.13 -7.40 26.01
N GLU A 101 16.08 -6.68 27.13
CA GLU A 101 15.30 -5.44 27.27
C GLU A 101 15.80 -4.37 26.30
N LYS A 102 17.12 -4.20 26.17
CA LYS A 102 17.71 -3.29 25.18
C LYS A 102 17.34 -3.68 23.76
N LYS A 103 17.42 -4.98 23.42
CA LYS A 103 17.02 -5.47 22.10
C LYS A 103 15.54 -5.18 21.81
N ASN A 104 14.66 -5.33 22.81
CA ASN A 104 13.25 -4.98 22.64
C ASN A 104 13.05 -3.49 22.39
N SER A 105 13.77 -2.62 23.10
CA SER A 105 13.73 -1.18 22.86
C SER A 105 14.12 -0.85 21.41
N ASP A 106 15.20 -1.45 20.89
CA ASP A 106 15.64 -1.22 19.51
C ASP A 106 14.59 -1.70 18.49
N ILE A 107 13.89 -2.82 18.78
CA ILE A 107 12.79 -3.31 17.92
C ILE A 107 11.56 -2.40 18.00
N GLU A 108 11.23 -1.89 19.18
CA GLU A 108 10.11 -0.97 19.38
C GLU A 108 10.31 0.35 18.62
N ASP A 109 11.54 0.88 18.60
CA ASP A 109 11.89 2.07 17.80
C ASP A 109 11.68 1.80 16.29
N ILE A 110 12.11 0.65 15.80
CA ILE A 110 11.88 0.22 14.41
C ILE A 110 10.38 0.06 14.13
N MET A 111 9.61 -0.50 15.07
CA MET A 111 8.17 -0.68 14.93
C MET A 111 7.42 0.65 14.83
N LEU A 112 7.87 1.69 15.52
CA LEU A 112 7.32 3.05 15.38
C LEU A 112 7.54 3.59 13.96
N GLU A 113 8.73 3.41 13.40
CA GLU A 113 9.02 3.84 12.02
C GLU A 113 8.15 3.07 11.00
N TYR A 114 7.91 1.77 11.24
CA TYR A 114 6.97 1.01 10.41
C TYR A 114 5.52 1.49 10.54
N LEU A 115 5.07 1.89 11.73
CA LEU A 115 3.72 2.44 11.91
C LEU A 115 3.54 3.75 11.13
N GLU A 116 4.53 4.65 11.18
CA GLU A 116 4.50 5.89 10.41
C GLU A 116 4.44 5.63 8.90
N GLN A 117 5.24 4.67 8.40
CA GLN A 117 5.20 4.29 6.99
C GLN A 117 3.88 3.61 6.58
N ILE A 118 3.29 2.79 7.47
CA ILE A 118 1.97 2.18 7.23
C ILE A 118 0.91 3.26 7.14
N ASP A 119 0.87 4.20 8.09
CA ASP A 119 -0.11 5.29 8.11
C ASP A 119 0.03 6.18 6.87
N GLU A 120 1.26 6.49 6.44
CA GLU A 120 1.52 7.26 5.22
C GLU A 120 1.01 6.51 3.97
N LYS A 121 1.35 5.22 3.84
CA LYS A 121 0.89 4.41 2.71
C LYS A 121 -0.62 4.21 2.70
N GLU A 122 -1.26 4.01 3.86
CA GLU A 122 -2.71 3.90 3.96
C GLU A 122 -3.40 5.19 3.52
N LYS A 123 -2.86 6.34 3.90
CA LYS A 123 -3.38 7.64 3.47
C LYS A 123 -3.23 7.85 1.96
N ASN A 124 -2.12 7.41 1.38
CA ASN A 124 -1.88 7.49 -0.06
C ASN A 124 -2.79 6.53 -0.85
N LEU A 125 -3.11 5.35 -0.28
CA LEU A 125 -4.06 4.41 -0.86
C LEU A 125 -5.53 4.85 -0.74
N GLN A 126 -5.83 5.71 0.24
CA GLN A 126 -7.18 6.25 0.52
C GLN A 126 -7.61 7.42 -0.38
N ILE A 127 -7.08 7.56 -1.60
CA ILE A 127 -7.72 8.42 -2.61
C ILE A 127 -9.20 8.03 -2.77
#